data_AF-F4P5G9-F1
#
_entry.id   AF-F4P5G9-F1
#
_cell.length_a   1.000
_cell.length_b   1.000
_cell.length_c   1.000
_cell.angle_alpha   90.00
_cell.angle_beta   90.00
_cell.angle_gamma   90.00
#
_symmetry.space_group_name_H-M   'P 1'
#
loop_
_entity.id
_entity.type
_entity.pdbx_description
1 polymer ?
#
loop_
_entity_poly.entity_id
_entity_poly.type
_entity_poly.pdbx_seq_one_letter_code
_entity_poly.pdbx_strand_id
1 'polypeptide(L)'
;MYWKDVYGIDQESPHSQYIGSLEVPNGRCLVYPNRYQHKEQSFELADPTQPGHCKILTFFVVNPSRRIVSTAHVAPQQPQWYNSSLDKTPILPELWNDATQYIQGVQSPAKAKRYRDELTSDRTRITAAYNKKLYERKYS
;
A
#
# COMPACT_ATOMS: atom_id res chain seq x y z
N MET A 1 -15.54 10.63 36.15
CA MET A 1 -16.84 10.08 36.57
C MET A 1 -17.75 9.89 35.37
N TYR A 2 -18.09 10.93 34.59
CA TYR A 2 -19.00 10.87 33.42
C TYR A 2 -18.82 9.70 32.43
N TRP A 3 -17.59 9.36 32.01
CA TRP A 3 -17.35 8.34 30.99
C TRP A 3 -17.69 6.91 31.43
N LYS A 4 -17.46 6.57 32.70
CA LYS A 4 -17.74 5.25 33.26
C LYS A 4 -19.24 5.02 33.42
N ASP A 5 -19.95 6.06 33.88
CA ASP A 5 -21.37 5.98 34.18
C ASP A 5 -22.24 6.01 32.91
N VAL A 6 -21.79 6.68 31.84
CA VAL A 6 -22.55 6.83 30.59
C VAL A 6 -22.16 5.78 29.54
N TYR A 7 -20.87 5.47 29.40
CA TYR A 7 -20.36 4.61 28.32
C TYR A 7 -19.75 3.29 28.81
N GLY A 8 -19.65 3.07 30.12
CA GLY A 8 -19.05 1.85 30.67
C GLY A 8 -17.54 1.73 30.43
N ILE A 9 -16.86 2.83 30.12
CA ILE A 9 -15.41 2.86 29.82
C ILE A 9 -14.63 3.59 30.92
N ASP A 10 -13.45 3.06 31.24
CA ASP A 10 -12.46 3.64 32.14
C ASP A 10 -11.08 3.72 31.47
N GLN A 11 -10.05 4.16 32.20
CA GLN A 11 -8.69 4.29 31.66
C GLN A 11 -8.04 2.96 31.27
N GLU A 12 -8.55 1.83 31.76
CA GLU A 12 -8.03 0.50 31.44
C GLU A 12 -8.78 -0.17 30.28
N SER A 13 -9.89 0.44 29.85
CA SER A 13 -10.75 -0.07 28.79
C SER A 13 -10.01 -0.05 27.44
N PRO A 14 -10.22 -1.06 26.58
CA PRO A 14 -9.59 -1.11 25.27
C PRO A 14 -9.93 0.14 24.43
N HIS A 15 -8.89 0.81 23.95
CA HIS A 15 -9.02 1.97 23.05
C HIS A 15 -9.35 1.57 21.60
N SER A 16 -9.59 0.28 21.36
CA SER A 16 -9.87 -0.30 20.04
C SER A 16 -10.86 -1.44 20.19
N GLN A 17 -11.85 -1.49 19.31
CA GLN A 17 -12.85 -2.55 19.26
C GLN A 17 -12.53 -3.50 18.11
N TYR A 18 -12.52 -4.81 18.38
CA TYR A 18 -12.44 -5.81 17.31
C TYR A 18 -13.78 -5.85 16.56
N ILE A 19 -13.71 -5.61 15.25
CA ILE A 19 -14.88 -5.54 14.36
C ILE A 19 -15.04 -6.80 13.50
N GLY A 20 -14.02 -7.66 13.43
CA GLY A 20 -14.06 -8.89 12.66
C GLY A 20 -12.81 -9.16 11.81
N SER A 21 -12.87 -10.22 11.02
CA SER A 21 -11.89 -10.59 9.99
C SER A 21 -12.62 -10.92 8.69
N LEU A 22 -11.91 -10.80 7.57
CA LEU A 22 -12.43 -11.15 6.26
C LEU A 22 -11.31 -11.81 5.44
N GLU A 23 -11.64 -12.94 4.80
CA GLU A 23 -10.75 -13.56 3.84
C GLU A 23 -10.75 -12.81 2.51
N VAL A 24 -9.58 -12.69 1.88
CA VAL A 24 -9.42 -12.01 0.59
C VAL A 24 -8.87 -13.02 -0.44
N PRO A 25 -9.72 -13.92 -0.98
CA PRO A 25 -9.33 -14.80 -2.07
C PRO A 25 -9.06 -14.01 -3.35
N ASN A 26 -8.42 -14.67 -4.32
CA ASN A 26 -8.12 -14.06 -5.61
C ASN A 26 -9.38 -13.46 -6.26
N GLY A 27 -9.26 -12.25 -6.79
CA GLY A 27 -10.36 -11.50 -7.41
C GLY A 27 -11.29 -10.78 -6.43
N ARG A 28 -11.14 -10.94 -5.11
CA ARG A 28 -11.94 -10.19 -4.13
C ARG A 28 -11.41 -8.77 -3.97
N CYS A 29 -12.29 -7.79 -4.11
CA CYS A 29 -12.04 -6.39 -3.78
C CYS A 29 -12.60 -6.07 -2.39
N LEU A 30 -11.81 -5.38 -1.57
CA LEU A 30 -12.23 -4.91 -0.24
C LEU A 30 -12.08 -3.39 -0.18
N VAL A 31 -13.13 -2.71 0.26
CA VAL A 31 -13.14 -1.25 0.43
C VAL A 31 -13.55 -0.94 1.86
N TYR A 32 -12.72 -0.15 2.54
CA TYR A 32 -12.98 0.30 3.90
C TYR A 32 -12.34 1.67 4.14
N PRO A 33 -12.88 2.48 5.07
CA PRO A 33 -12.27 3.76 5.41
C PRO A 33 -10.92 3.58 6.13
N ASN A 34 -9.94 4.44 5.82
CA ASN A 34 -8.61 4.45 6.45
C ASN A 34 -8.61 4.69 7.97
N ARG A 35 -9.77 5.02 8.57
CA ARG A 35 -9.91 5.15 10.03
C ARG A 35 -9.84 3.81 10.76
N TYR A 36 -10.09 2.70 10.07
CA TYR A 36 -10.03 1.38 10.68
C TYR A 36 -8.59 0.88 10.72
N GLN A 37 -8.17 0.47 11.91
CA GLN A 37 -6.97 -0.33 12.06
C GLN A 37 -7.21 -1.69 11.44
N HIS A 38 -6.27 -2.15 10.64
CA HIS A 38 -6.31 -3.46 10.02
C HIS A 38 -4.90 -4.07 10.05
N LYS A 39 -4.85 -5.39 10.01
CA LYS A 39 -3.62 -6.15 9.81
C LYS A 39 -3.88 -7.25 8.79
N GLU A 40 -2.91 -7.46 7.92
CA GLU A 40 -2.84 -8.66 7.09
C GLU A 40 -2.27 -9.77 7.96
N GLN A 41 -3.00 -10.89 8.10
CA GLN A 41 -2.44 -12.05 8.79
C GLN A 41 -1.37 -12.71 7.93
N SER A 42 -0.36 -13.29 8.56
CA SER A 42 0.62 -14.14 7.89
C SER A 42 -0.12 -15.32 7.23
N PHE A 43 0.32 -15.69 6.04
CA PHE A 43 -0.18 -16.84 5.30
C PHE A 43 0.98 -17.56 4.63
N GLU A 44 0.75 -18.82 4.30
CA GLU A 44 1.69 -19.68 3.61
C GLU A 44 0.96 -20.49 2.53
N LEU A 45 1.74 -21.12 1.65
CA LEU A 45 1.15 -22.04 0.67
C LEU A 45 0.68 -23.30 1.39
N ALA A 46 -0.49 -23.79 1.02
CA ALA A 46 -0.99 -25.07 1.51
C ALA A 46 -0.02 -26.22 1.15
N ASP A 47 0.64 -26.13 -0.01
CA ASP A 47 1.76 -26.97 -0.39
C ASP A 47 3.01 -26.09 -0.62
N PRO A 48 3.99 -26.08 0.30
CA PRO A 48 5.22 -25.31 0.18
C PRO A 48 6.12 -25.73 -1.00
N THR A 49 5.89 -26.89 -1.62
CA THR A 49 6.67 -27.35 -2.78
C THR A 49 6.21 -26.72 -4.10
N GLN A 50 5.01 -26.11 -4.11
CA GLN A 50 4.47 -25.45 -5.29
C GLN A 50 4.92 -23.98 -5.37
N PRO A 51 5.05 -23.42 -6.58
CA PRO A 51 5.24 -21.99 -6.74
C PRO A 51 3.97 -21.25 -6.33
N GLY A 52 4.13 -20.13 -5.61
CA GLY A 52 3.00 -19.29 -5.23
C GLY A 52 3.38 -17.84 -4.98
N HIS A 53 2.42 -16.94 -5.16
CA HIS A 53 2.60 -15.52 -4.91
C HIS A 53 1.28 -14.87 -4.49
N CYS A 54 1.38 -13.82 -3.67
CA CYS A 54 0.28 -12.93 -3.37
C CYS A 54 0.61 -11.55 -3.93
N LYS A 55 -0.29 -11.01 -4.76
CA LYS A 55 -0.20 -9.64 -5.28
C LYS A 55 -1.46 -8.89 -4.85
N ILE A 56 -1.25 -7.84 -4.08
CA ILE A 56 -2.31 -6.95 -3.62
C ILE A 56 -2.15 -5.61 -4.34
N LEU A 57 -3.22 -5.14 -4.97
CA LEU A 57 -3.30 -3.80 -5.54
C LEU A 57 -4.17 -2.93 -4.64
N THR A 58 -3.56 -1.93 -4.01
CA THR A 58 -4.24 -1.04 -3.06
C THR A 58 -4.39 0.35 -3.65
N PHE A 59 -5.61 0.88 -3.59
CA PHE A 59 -5.91 2.27 -3.93
C PHE A 59 -6.22 3.06 -2.67
N PHE A 60 -5.65 4.26 -2.57
CA PHE A 60 -6.02 5.23 -1.54
C PHE A 60 -6.91 6.29 -2.16
N VAL A 61 -8.19 6.27 -1.79
CA VAL A 61 -9.16 7.27 -2.26
C VAL A 61 -9.00 8.53 -1.43
N VAL A 62 -8.83 9.66 -2.11
CA VAL A 62 -8.66 10.98 -1.50
C VAL A 62 -9.94 11.78 -1.65
N ASN A 63 -10.16 12.76 -0.75
CA ASN A 63 -11.35 13.61 -0.82
C ASN A 63 -11.37 14.38 -2.17
N PRO A 64 -12.40 14.21 -3.02
CA PRO A 64 -12.45 14.85 -4.33
C PRO A 64 -12.53 16.38 -4.26
N SER A 65 -13.06 16.95 -3.17
CA SER A 65 -13.08 18.40 -2.94
C SER A 65 -11.72 18.97 -2.57
N ARG A 66 -10.69 18.14 -2.34
CA ARG A 66 -9.33 18.56 -2.04
C ARG A 66 -8.40 18.19 -3.19
N ARG A 67 -7.87 19.21 -3.87
CA ARG A 67 -6.90 18.98 -4.95
C ARG A 67 -5.53 18.69 -4.35
N ILE A 68 -5.11 17.43 -4.43
CA ILE A 68 -3.76 16.98 -4.08
C ILE A 68 -3.17 16.18 -5.24
N VAL A 69 -1.83 16.02 -5.24
CA VAL A 69 -1.17 15.11 -6.17
C VAL A 69 -1.70 13.70 -5.94
N SER A 70 -2.09 13.04 -7.03
CA SER A 70 -2.71 11.71 -7.03
C SER A 70 -2.26 10.94 -8.27
N THR A 71 -2.69 9.69 -8.40
CA THR A 71 -2.42 8.87 -9.58
C THR A 71 -2.93 9.48 -10.89
N ALA A 72 -3.85 10.45 -10.85
CA ALA A 72 -4.28 11.21 -12.02
C ALA A 72 -3.20 12.18 -12.55
N HIS A 73 -2.20 12.51 -11.75
CA HIS A 73 -1.14 13.48 -12.08
C HIS A 73 0.24 12.81 -12.25
N VAL A 74 0.35 11.52 -11.94
CA VAL A 74 1.62 10.78 -12.02
C VAL A 74 1.70 10.12 -13.40
N ALA A 75 2.70 10.50 -14.19
CA ALA A 75 2.99 9.87 -15.47
C ALA A 75 3.39 8.39 -15.30
N PRO A 76 3.28 7.57 -16.37
CA PRO A 76 3.82 6.21 -16.38
C PRO A 76 5.24 6.13 -15.84
N GLN A 77 5.49 5.23 -14.89
CA GLN A 77 6.82 5.05 -14.31
C GLN A 77 7.57 3.85 -14.92
N GLN A 78 6.86 2.98 -15.64
CA GLN A 78 7.44 1.79 -16.27
C GLN A 78 7.96 2.13 -17.68
N PRO A 79 9.25 1.86 -17.98
CA PRO A 79 9.85 2.20 -19.27
C PRO A 79 9.06 1.65 -20.46
N GLN A 80 8.66 0.37 -20.40
CA GLN A 80 7.92 -0.32 -21.46
C GLN A 80 6.56 0.32 -21.80
N TRP A 81 5.97 1.13 -20.91
CA TRP A 81 4.70 1.81 -21.20
C TRP A 81 4.88 2.97 -22.18
N TYR A 82 6.12 3.43 -22.40
CA TYR A 82 6.41 4.46 -23.41
C TYR A 82 6.57 3.89 -24.81
N ASN A 83 6.66 2.57 -24.98
CA ASN A 83 6.88 1.93 -26.29
C ASN A 83 5.85 2.38 -27.32
N SER A 84 4.56 2.41 -26.97
CA SER A 84 3.49 2.85 -27.88
C SER A 84 3.56 4.33 -28.26
N SER A 85 4.24 5.14 -27.45
CA SER A 85 4.48 6.57 -27.73
C SER A 85 5.74 6.75 -28.56
N LEU A 86 6.81 6.02 -28.26
CA LEU A 86 8.09 6.06 -28.97
C LEU A 86 7.98 5.52 -30.39
N ASP A 87 7.10 4.53 -30.62
CA ASP A 87 6.75 4.00 -31.94
C ASP A 87 6.26 5.08 -32.92
N LYS A 88 5.75 6.20 -32.40
CA LYS A 88 5.25 7.34 -33.19
C LYS A 88 6.31 8.42 -33.40
N THR A 89 7.55 8.18 -32.97
CA THR A 89 8.66 9.14 -33.05
C THR A 89 9.73 8.66 -34.03
N PRO A 90 10.62 9.55 -34.52
CA PRO A 90 11.78 9.15 -35.31
C PRO A 90 12.86 8.39 -34.52
N ILE A 91 12.66 8.13 -33.22
CA ILE A 91 13.64 7.44 -32.37
C ILE A 91 13.62 5.95 -32.69
N LEU A 92 14.77 5.43 -33.11
CA LEU A 92 14.94 4.02 -33.42
C LEU A 92 14.67 3.12 -32.18
N PRO A 93 14.04 1.94 -32.34
CA PRO A 93 13.74 1.02 -31.24
C PRO A 93 14.92 0.67 -30.33
N GLU A 94 16.12 0.57 -30.90
CA GLU A 94 17.36 0.27 -30.18
C GLU A 94 17.71 1.37 -29.16
N LEU A 95 17.23 2.59 -29.37
CA LEU A 95 17.47 3.75 -28.51
C LEU A 95 16.35 4.00 -27.49
N TRP A 96 15.26 3.22 -27.50
CA TRP A 96 14.12 3.47 -26.61
C TRP A 96 14.48 3.32 -25.12
N ASN A 97 15.31 2.33 -24.81
CA ASN A 97 15.80 2.12 -23.45
C ASN A 97 16.68 3.27 -22.96
N ASP A 98 17.47 3.87 -23.86
CA ASP A 98 18.32 5.02 -23.52
C ASP A 98 17.47 6.29 -23.39
N ALA A 99 16.55 6.52 -24.33
CA ALA A 99 15.64 7.66 -24.31
C ALA A 99 14.78 7.69 -23.04
N THR A 100 14.23 6.54 -22.62
CA THR A 100 13.39 6.45 -21.42
C THR A 100 14.13 6.73 -20.11
N GLN A 101 15.46 6.55 -20.06
CA GLN A 101 16.27 6.90 -18.88
C GLN A 101 16.27 8.41 -18.58
N TYR A 102 16.06 9.24 -19.61
CA TYR A 102 16.01 10.69 -19.46
C TYR A 102 14.60 11.22 -19.13
N ILE A 103 13.58 10.37 -19.18
CA ILE A 103 12.21 10.77 -18.84
C ILE A 103 12.09 10.82 -17.31
N GLN A 104 11.83 12.01 -16.78
CA GLN A 104 11.67 12.23 -15.34
C GLN A 104 10.55 11.35 -14.77
N GLY A 105 10.87 10.61 -13.71
CA GLY A 105 9.93 9.75 -13.00
C GLY A 105 9.91 8.30 -13.48
N VAL A 106 10.45 7.99 -14.66
CA VAL A 106 10.63 6.61 -15.11
C VAL A 106 11.65 5.90 -14.22
N GLN A 107 11.33 4.68 -13.80
CA GLN A 107 12.19 3.87 -12.93
C GLN A 107 12.41 2.50 -13.54
N SER A 108 13.64 2.00 -13.45
CA SER A 108 13.90 0.60 -13.75
C SER A 108 13.18 -0.32 -12.75
N PRO A 109 12.80 -1.54 -13.14
CA PRO A 109 12.17 -2.49 -12.23
C PRO A 109 12.98 -2.74 -10.95
N ALA A 110 14.32 -2.78 -11.07
CA ALA A 110 15.21 -2.95 -9.93
C ALA A 110 15.15 -1.76 -8.95
N LYS A 111 15.10 -0.52 -9.46
CA LYS A 111 15.00 0.68 -8.64
C LYS A 111 13.63 0.81 -7.99
N ALA A 112 12.56 0.50 -8.72
CA ALA A 112 11.20 0.44 -8.18
C ALA A 112 11.10 -0.60 -7.03
N LYS A 113 11.73 -1.77 -7.20
CA LYS A 113 11.80 -2.80 -6.13
C LYS A 113 12.53 -2.29 -4.88
N ARG A 114 13.67 -1.60 -5.05
CA ARG A 114 14.40 -1.01 -3.91
C ARG A 114 13.54 -0.02 -3.14
N TYR A 115 12.90 0.93 -3.83
CA TYR A 115 12.00 1.90 -3.17
C TYR A 115 10.82 1.22 -2.47
N ARG A 116 10.25 0.17 -3.06
CA ARG A 116 9.19 -0.62 -2.41
C ARG A 116 9.68 -1.23 -1.09
N ASP A 117 10.88 -1.81 -1.09
CA ASP A 117 11.45 -2.46 0.08
C ASP A 117 11.78 -1.43 1.19
N GLU A 118 12.31 -0.26 0.81
CA GLU A 118 12.51 0.89 1.71
C GLU A 118 11.19 1.39 2.32
N LEU A 119 10.18 1.64 1.49
CA LEU A 119 8.85 2.07 1.95
C LEU A 119 8.19 1.06 2.88
N THR A 120 8.39 -0.24 2.62
CA THR A 120 7.85 -1.31 3.48
C THR A 120 8.55 -1.32 4.84
N SER A 121 9.88 -1.15 4.86
CA SER A 121 10.68 -1.02 6.08
C SER A 121 10.25 0.19 6.91
N ASP A 122 10.12 1.36 6.26
CA ASP A 122 9.72 2.60 6.93
C ASP A 122 8.29 2.53 7.45
N ARG A 123 7.35 1.98 6.67
CA ARG A 123 5.97 1.75 7.12
C ARG A 123 5.95 0.85 8.35
N THR A 124 6.74 -0.23 8.38
CA THR A 124 6.84 -1.13 9.52
C THR A 124 7.33 -0.39 10.77
N ARG A 125 8.36 0.45 10.64
CA ARG A 125 8.89 1.28 11.74
C ARG A 125 7.87 2.30 12.23
N ILE A 126 7.19 3.00 11.33
CA ILE A 126 6.15 3.99 11.66
C ILE A 126 5.00 3.31 12.39
N THR A 127 4.48 2.21 11.85
CA THR A 127 3.39 1.45 12.49
C THR A 127 3.81 0.95 13.87
N ALA A 128 5.03 0.44 14.04
CA ALA A 128 5.53 0.02 15.35
C ALA A 128 5.59 1.19 16.35
N ALA A 129 6.10 2.35 15.93
CA ALA A 129 6.19 3.55 16.77
C ALA A 129 4.80 4.12 17.13
N TYR A 130 3.90 4.21 16.15
CA TYR A 130 2.52 4.67 16.35
C TYR A 130 1.75 3.72 17.26
N ASN A 131 1.86 2.40 17.05
CA ASN A 131 1.23 1.42 17.93
C ASN A 131 1.75 1.54 19.36
N LYS A 132 3.07 1.66 19.57
CA LYS A 132 3.63 1.85 20.91
C LYS A 132 3.16 3.14 21.59
N LYS A 133 3.02 4.24 20.83
CA LYS A 133 2.73 5.58 21.40
C LYS A 133 1.24 5.86 21.57
N LEU A 134 0.39 5.35 20.68
CA LEU A 134 -1.04 5.68 20.63
C LEU A 134 -1.94 4.50 21.01
N TYR A 135 -1.47 3.26 20.87
CA TYR A 135 -2.32 2.08 20.97
C TYR A 135 -1.71 1.10 21.99
N GLU A 136 -1.94 1.41 23.27
CA GLU A 136 -1.61 0.55 24.39
C GLU A 136 -2.42 -0.76 24.36
N ARG A 137 -1.76 -1.80 23.86
CA ARG A 137 -1.71 -3.20 24.31
C ARG A 137 -1.57 -4.07 23.06
N LYS A 138 -0.49 -4.84 23.01
CA LYS A 138 -0.32 -5.92 22.05
C LYS A 138 -1.61 -6.75 22.07
N TYR A 139 -2.20 -7.00 20.91
CA TYR A 139 -3.12 -8.10 20.74
C TYR A 139 -2.38 -9.37 21.21
N SER A 140 -2.66 -9.80 22.44
CA SER A 140 -2.42 -11.17 22.92
C SER A 140 -3.29 -12.13 22.14
#